data_AF-A0A958GQN9-F1
#
_entry.id   AF-A0A958GQN9-F1
#
_cell.length_a   1.000
_cell.length_b   1.000
_cell.length_c   1.000
_cell.angle_alpha   90.00
_cell.angle_beta   90.00
_cell.angle_gamma   90.00
#
_symmetry.space_group_name_H-M   'P 1'
#
loop_
_entity.id
_entity.type
_entity.pdbx_description
1 polymer ?
#
loop_
_entity_poly.entity_id
_entity_poly.type
_entity_poly.pdbx_seq_one_letter_code
_entity_poly.pdbx_strand_id
1 'polypeptide(L)'
;MSSITLNSNISSLNAQRRLGHSTAQLQESFTRLSSGLRINKARDDASGLAIGEDLKVDARVYYQGVRNLNDGLNLLDIAEGAAGELFNILLRMRELSTQASNGSLGSEQRAALDQENLALVAEYNRIVESTKFNDMQLFGSEAEELRLQGGYGEQGSILISLVAGTSMLAGDGTFQAEVSAASGIPGFSSALVSGDLNGDGLADVVAHEYGTTRHHVYLGDGSGGFTLSQTLDGPSDSTASSALGDFNNDGQLDFLTNSDGAGAFALFLGNGDGSFANTSVQASATGRAGPGLETNTADFDGDGNLDFVMAASATQVNLHLGNGDGTFRISALTVVGEQRVLVADVDGDNIEDLVMTKYDAGSVNNMQILLGNGDGTFRSAGSFSALMTNVYDLTAGDFDNDNKLDLALASNLSNNIAVFYGNGDGSFVAGSTIAFGALSFAIEAFDVDGDGADDIVKGNTPGLLQSNGDRTFTQSTASDFSGQQLALADIDGDGVRDIVGRNNATFVSRISNTQEVASPARIEAISGIHMSTLTDAREAQSLIDGIIDEVNAVRGTIGALQSRVSVAVKNLQIANESFAAARSQILDLDVASEAATLTRNTILQQAGVAVLAQANQEPALALVLLGEI
;
A
#
# COMPACT_ATOMS: atom_id res chain seq x y z
N MET A 1 -94.08 -13.59 47.63
CA MET A 1 -93.14 -13.03 46.63
C MET A 1 -91.72 -13.38 47.07
N SER A 2 -91.22 -14.53 46.62
CA SER A 2 -89.79 -14.83 46.69
C SER A 2 -89.16 -14.16 45.47
N SER A 3 -88.45 -13.04 45.65
CA SER A 3 -87.69 -12.45 44.56
C SER A 3 -86.51 -13.37 44.28
N ILE A 4 -86.57 -14.12 43.17
CA ILE A 4 -85.40 -14.81 42.65
C ILE A 4 -84.45 -13.72 42.12
N THR A 5 -83.48 -13.33 42.94
CA THR A 5 -82.32 -12.58 42.46
C THR A 5 -81.44 -13.57 41.70
N LEU A 6 -81.53 -13.55 40.36
CA LEU A 6 -80.56 -14.22 39.51
C LEU A 6 -79.20 -13.57 39.75
N ASN A 7 -78.33 -14.31 40.44
CA ASN A 7 -76.96 -13.90 40.72
C ASN A 7 -76.25 -13.47 39.43
N SER A 8 -75.43 -12.42 39.57
CA SER A 8 -74.57 -11.79 38.58
C SER A 8 -74.42 -12.54 37.25
N ASN A 9 -74.77 -11.88 36.15
CA ASN A 9 -74.47 -12.38 34.81
C ASN A 9 -72.95 -12.34 34.59
N ILE A 10 -72.29 -13.43 34.98
CA ILE A 10 -70.83 -13.58 34.91
C ILE A 10 -70.36 -13.44 33.46
N SER A 11 -71.13 -13.94 32.48
CA SER A 11 -70.85 -13.81 31.04
C SER A 11 -70.82 -12.34 30.60
N SER A 12 -71.80 -11.53 31.03
CA SER A 12 -71.86 -10.09 30.74
C SER A 12 -70.78 -9.30 31.48
N LEU A 13 -70.51 -9.62 32.75
CA LEU A 13 -69.42 -8.98 33.51
C LEU A 13 -68.04 -9.28 32.92
N ASN A 14 -67.83 -10.50 32.43
CA ASN A 14 -66.62 -10.87 31.70
C ASN A 14 -66.53 -10.14 30.35
N ALA A 15 -67.66 -10.01 29.63
CA ALA A 15 -67.73 -9.26 28.37
C ALA A 15 -67.46 -7.76 28.57
N GLN A 16 -68.02 -7.13 29.61
CA GLN A 16 -67.77 -5.73 29.99
C GLN A 16 -66.30 -5.50 30.37
N ARG A 17 -65.70 -6.39 31.17
CA ARG A 17 -64.26 -6.30 31.49
C ARG A 17 -63.40 -6.38 30.24
N ARG A 18 -63.66 -7.35 29.35
CA ARG A 18 -62.93 -7.49 28.09
C ARG A 18 -63.12 -6.27 27.16
N LEU A 19 -64.33 -5.71 27.09
CA LEU A 19 -64.61 -4.50 26.32
C LEU A 19 -63.89 -3.26 26.89
N GLY A 20 -63.86 -3.10 28.21
CA GLY A 20 -63.12 -2.04 28.89
C GLY A 20 -61.62 -2.10 28.59
N HIS A 21 -61.02 -3.30 28.62
CA HIS A 21 -59.63 -3.50 28.24
C HIS A 21 -59.38 -3.14 26.76
N SER A 22 -60.23 -3.61 25.84
CA SER A 22 -60.11 -3.29 24.40
C SER A 22 -60.24 -1.79 24.12
N THR A 23 -61.10 -1.09 24.85
CA THR A 23 -61.32 0.36 24.68
C THR A 23 -60.12 1.18 25.18
N ALA A 24 -59.51 0.77 26.30
CA ALA A 24 -58.28 1.40 26.79
C ALA A 24 -57.11 1.20 25.83
N GLN A 25 -56.96 -0.01 25.28
CA GLN A 25 -55.92 -0.33 24.29
C GLN A 25 -56.13 0.44 22.97
N LEU A 26 -57.37 0.66 22.53
CA LEU A 26 -57.67 1.52 21.37
C LEU A 26 -57.18 2.96 21.56
N GLN A 27 -57.47 3.56 22.72
CA GLN A 27 -57.11 4.94 23.01
C GLN A 27 -55.59 5.13 23.07
N GLU A 28 -54.87 4.11 23.57
CA GLU A 28 -53.41 4.07 23.54
C GLU A 28 -52.85 4.02 22.12
N SER A 29 -53.38 3.13 21.26
CA SER A 29 -52.99 3.05 19.84
C SER A 29 -53.23 4.35 19.07
N PHE A 30 -54.35 5.04 19.32
CA PHE A 30 -54.61 6.35 18.72
C PHE A 30 -53.57 7.41 19.11
N THR A 31 -53.13 7.39 20.37
CA THR A 31 -52.13 8.35 20.87
C THR A 31 -50.77 8.12 20.21
N ARG A 32 -50.36 6.85 20.03
CA ARG A 32 -49.10 6.45 19.40
C ARG A 32 -49.08 6.68 17.88
N LEU A 33 -50.20 6.42 17.20
CA LEU A 33 -50.36 6.76 15.79
C LEU A 33 -50.32 8.28 15.55
N SER A 34 -50.92 9.07 16.45
CA SER A 34 -50.92 10.53 16.31
C SER A 34 -49.53 11.16 16.51
N SER A 35 -48.62 10.51 17.24
CA SER A 35 -47.23 10.96 17.37
C SER A 35 -46.31 10.44 16.26
N GLY A 36 -46.78 9.53 15.40
CA GLY A 36 -45.97 8.90 14.36
C GLY A 36 -44.86 7.97 14.91
N LEU A 37 -44.98 7.55 16.17
CA LEU A 37 -43.97 6.78 16.90
C LEU A 37 -44.68 5.71 17.73
N ARG A 38 -44.35 4.44 17.51
CA ARG A 38 -44.85 3.32 18.35
C ARG A 38 -44.29 3.40 19.76
N ILE A 39 -43.06 3.88 19.89
CA ILE A 39 -42.28 3.90 21.14
C ILE A 39 -42.05 5.36 21.55
N ASN A 40 -42.98 5.91 22.33
CA ASN A 40 -42.83 7.27 22.89
C ASN A 40 -42.16 7.28 24.27
N LYS A 41 -42.03 6.12 24.92
CA LYS A 41 -41.47 5.98 26.26
C LYS A 41 -40.57 4.75 26.31
N ALA A 42 -39.46 4.84 27.05
CA ALA A 42 -38.53 3.73 27.24
C ALA A 42 -39.18 2.47 27.83
N ARG A 43 -40.32 2.61 28.52
CA ARG A 43 -41.07 1.46 29.07
C ARG A 43 -41.76 0.61 27.99
N ASP A 44 -41.98 1.16 26.80
CA ASP A 44 -42.75 0.50 25.74
C ASP A 44 -41.82 -0.40 24.90
N ASP A 45 -40.59 0.05 24.62
CA ASP A 45 -39.49 -0.74 24.02
C ASP A 45 -38.15 0.04 24.17
N ALA A 46 -37.40 -0.25 25.23
CA ALA A 46 -36.17 0.48 25.53
C ALA A 46 -35.10 0.31 24.44
N SER A 47 -35.01 -0.88 23.83
CA SER A 47 -33.99 -1.21 22.83
C SER A 47 -34.31 -0.59 21.47
N GLY A 48 -35.57 -0.62 21.03
CA GLY A 48 -36.00 0.03 19.79
C GLY A 48 -35.86 1.56 19.85
N LEU A 49 -36.16 2.17 21.01
CA LEU A 49 -35.95 3.60 21.22
C LEU A 49 -34.47 3.99 21.23
N ALA A 50 -33.61 3.18 21.86
CA ALA A 50 -32.17 3.42 21.88
C ALA A 50 -31.58 3.37 20.46
N ILE A 51 -31.86 2.32 19.70
CA ILE A 51 -31.38 2.18 18.31
C ILE A 51 -31.89 3.34 17.44
N GLY A 52 -33.16 3.72 17.56
CA GLY A 52 -33.72 4.82 16.77
C GLY A 52 -33.14 6.21 17.09
N GLU A 53 -32.74 6.46 18.34
CA GLU A 53 -32.02 7.68 18.73
C GLU A 53 -30.54 7.61 18.34
N ASP A 54 -29.87 6.46 18.46
CA ASP A 54 -28.48 6.28 18.02
C ASP A 54 -28.35 6.55 16.51
N LEU A 55 -29.19 5.92 15.68
CA LEU A 55 -29.23 6.14 14.22
C LEU A 55 -29.45 7.62 13.85
N LYS A 56 -30.20 8.36 14.68
CA LYS A 56 -30.47 9.79 14.47
C LYS A 56 -29.27 10.65 14.87
N VAL A 57 -28.56 10.30 15.94
CA VAL A 57 -27.31 10.96 16.33
C VAL A 57 -26.26 10.71 15.24
N ASP A 58 -26.12 9.47 14.79
CA ASP A 58 -25.20 9.09 13.71
C ASP A 58 -25.46 9.87 12.43
N ALA A 59 -26.71 9.87 11.93
CA ALA A 59 -27.07 10.64 10.73
C ALA A 59 -26.69 12.14 10.87
N ARG A 60 -26.87 12.74 12.06
CA ARG A 60 -26.49 14.14 12.30
C ARG A 60 -24.97 14.34 12.34
N VAL A 61 -24.24 13.43 12.98
CA VAL A 61 -22.76 13.50 13.07
C VAL A 61 -22.15 13.35 11.68
N TYR A 62 -22.57 12.35 10.91
CA TYR A 62 -22.09 12.16 9.53
C TYR A 62 -22.46 13.33 8.62
N TYR A 63 -23.65 13.91 8.78
CA TYR A 63 -24.04 15.11 8.05
C TYR A 63 -23.14 16.32 8.38
N GLN A 64 -22.74 16.49 9.64
CA GLN A 64 -21.76 17.51 10.02
C GLN A 64 -20.36 17.19 9.48
N GLY A 65 -19.95 15.91 9.52
CA GLY A 65 -18.70 15.44 8.93
C GLY A 65 -18.60 15.75 7.44
N VAL A 66 -19.67 15.52 6.67
CA VAL A 66 -19.77 15.92 5.26
C VAL A 66 -19.51 17.42 5.09
N ARG A 67 -20.06 18.29 5.94
CA ARG A 67 -19.79 19.74 5.84
C ARG A 67 -18.33 20.07 6.13
N ASN A 68 -17.78 19.51 7.20
CA ASN A 68 -16.38 19.73 7.57
C ASN A 68 -15.42 19.29 6.45
N LEU A 69 -15.70 18.16 5.78
CA LEU A 69 -14.90 17.70 4.65
C LEU A 69 -15.07 18.58 3.40
N ASN A 70 -16.26 19.13 3.16
CA ASN A 70 -16.45 20.12 2.09
C ASN A 70 -15.68 21.42 2.37
N ASP A 71 -15.58 21.85 3.61
CA ASP A 71 -14.71 22.99 4.00
C ASP A 71 -13.23 22.66 3.70
N GLY A 72 -12.82 21.41 3.93
CA GLY A 72 -11.51 20.89 3.51
C GLY A 72 -11.26 20.95 2.01
N LEU A 73 -12.24 20.53 1.20
CA LEU A 73 -12.15 20.65 -0.26
C LEU A 73 -12.01 22.11 -0.70
N ASN A 74 -12.78 23.03 -0.11
CA ASN A 74 -12.65 24.45 -0.41
C ASN A 74 -11.25 25.00 -0.07
N LEU A 75 -10.63 24.55 1.04
CA LEU A 75 -9.25 24.90 1.37
C LEU A 75 -8.29 24.38 0.31
N LEU A 76 -8.40 23.10 -0.08
CA LEU A 76 -7.54 22.49 -1.09
C LEU A 76 -7.69 23.17 -2.47
N ASP A 77 -8.89 23.61 -2.83
CA ASP A 77 -9.13 24.33 -4.09
C ASP A 77 -8.46 25.72 -4.09
N ILE A 78 -8.47 26.42 -2.95
CA ILE A 78 -7.74 27.69 -2.79
C ILE A 78 -6.24 27.44 -2.91
N ALA A 79 -5.74 26.39 -2.27
CA ALA A 79 -4.33 26.02 -2.33
C ALA A 79 -3.89 25.63 -3.75
N GLU A 80 -4.64 24.80 -4.46
CA GLU A 80 -4.33 24.41 -5.84
C GLU A 80 -4.35 25.63 -6.78
N GLY A 81 -5.33 26.52 -6.62
CA GLY A 81 -5.40 27.76 -7.40
C GLY A 81 -4.18 28.64 -7.19
N ALA A 82 -3.77 28.84 -5.93
CA ALA A 82 -2.58 29.62 -5.61
C ALA A 82 -1.27 28.94 -6.08
N ALA A 83 -1.13 27.63 -5.89
CA ALA A 83 0.03 26.87 -6.37
C ALA A 83 0.14 26.88 -7.90
N GLY A 84 -0.99 26.85 -8.61
CA GLY A 84 -1.03 27.03 -10.07
C GLY A 84 -0.53 28.40 -10.52
N GLU A 85 -0.88 29.48 -9.82
CA GLU A 85 -0.35 30.82 -10.11
C GLU A 85 1.15 30.94 -9.81
N LEU A 86 1.61 30.36 -8.71
CA LEU A 86 3.04 30.28 -8.37
C LEU A 86 3.83 29.55 -9.46
N PHE A 87 3.31 28.40 -9.93
CA PHE A 87 3.90 27.65 -11.04
C PHE A 87 4.00 28.48 -12.32
N ASN A 88 2.96 29.25 -12.68
CA ASN A 88 2.98 30.13 -13.85
C ASN A 88 4.04 31.24 -13.72
N ILE A 89 4.21 31.81 -12.52
CA ILE A 89 5.28 32.79 -12.25
C ILE A 89 6.66 32.15 -12.44
N LEU A 90 6.87 30.94 -11.91
CA LEU A 90 8.13 30.22 -12.06
C LEU A 90 8.44 29.87 -13.52
N LEU A 91 7.43 29.47 -14.32
CA LEU A 91 7.61 29.28 -15.76
C LEU A 91 8.06 30.56 -16.46
N ARG A 92 7.49 31.71 -16.08
CA ARG A 92 7.93 33.00 -16.62
C ARG A 92 9.36 33.33 -16.19
N MET A 93 9.72 33.09 -14.93
CA MET A 93 11.10 33.28 -14.45
C MET A 93 12.07 32.36 -15.21
N ARG A 94 11.71 31.10 -15.46
CA ARG A 94 12.51 30.15 -16.25
C ARG A 94 12.75 30.63 -17.68
N GLU A 95 11.72 31.21 -18.30
CA GLU A 95 11.82 31.81 -19.63
C GLU A 95 12.81 32.98 -19.64
N LEU A 96 12.69 33.91 -18.68
CA LEU A 96 13.60 35.05 -18.54
C LEU A 96 15.05 34.59 -18.28
N SER A 97 15.21 33.56 -17.46
CA SER A 97 16.50 32.95 -17.15
C SER A 97 17.17 32.37 -18.40
N THR A 98 16.39 31.67 -19.22
CA THR A 98 16.83 31.12 -20.50
C THR A 98 17.20 32.22 -21.50
N GLN A 99 16.45 33.32 -21.53
CA GLN A 99 16.79 34.49 -22.32
C GLN A 99 18.12 35.11 -21.84
N ALA A 100 18.27 35.35 -20.53
CA ALA A 100 19.45 35.94 -19.91
C ALA A 100 20.72 35.10 -20.09
N SER A 101 20.57 33.77 -20.13
CA SER A 101 21.64 32.79 -20.41
C SER A 101 22.16 32.83 -21.85
N ASN A 102 21.54 33.59 -22.74
CA ASN A 102 22.02 33.76 -24.11
C ASN A 102 23.24 34.70 -24.16
N GLY A 103 24.36 34.19 -24.67
CA GLY A 103 25.63 34.93 -24.80
C GLY A 103 25.57 36.14 -25.73
N SER A 104 24.50 36.31 -26.52
CA SER A 104 24.29 37.48 -27.39
C SER A 104 23.77 38.72 -26.65
N LEU A 105 23.27 38.59 -25.42
CA LEU A 105 22.77 39.72 -24.64
C LEU A 105 23.90 40.50 -23.96
N GLY A 106 23.77 41.83 -23.96
CA GLY A 106 24.63 42.77 -23.22
C GLY A 106 24.23 42.92 -21.75
N SER A 107 25.08 43.60 -20.97
CA SER A 107 24.85 43.82 -19.53
C SER A 107 23.59 44.64 -19.22
N GLU A 108 23.28 45.67 -20.03
CA GLU A 108 22.04 46.45 -19.84
C GLU A 108 20.78 45.62 -20.11
N GLN A 109 20.81 44.73 -21.09
CA GLN A 109 19.67 43.87 -21.42
C GLN A 109 19.45 42.82 -20.32
N ARG A 110 20.52 42.20 -19.81
CA ARG A 110 20.44 41.30 -18.65
C ARG A 110 19.94 42.00 -17.39
N ALA A 111 20.39 43.22 -17.12
CA ALA A 111 19.90 44.01 -16.00
C ALA A 111 18.38 44.33 -16.11
N ALA A 112 17.86 44.53 -17.33
CA ALA A 112 16.43 44.73 -17.53
C ALA A 112 15.62 43.44 -17.30
N LEU A 113 16.12 42.28 -17.74
CA LEU A 113 15.51 40.97 -17.45
C LEU A 113 15.54 40.65 -15.95
N ASP A 114 16.65 40.97 -15.28
CA ASP A 114 16.80 40.82 -13.83
C ASP A 114 15.77 41.68 -13.07
N GLN A 115 15.51 42.90 -13.54
CA GLN A 115 14.48 43.75 -12.93
C GLN A 115 13.07 43.17 -13.08
N GLU A 116 12.75 42.54 -14.21
CA GLU A 116 11.48 41.81 -14.38
C GLU A 116 11.42 40.60 -13.46
N ASN A 117 12.51 39.82 -13.39
CA ASN A 117 12.63 38.67 -12.50
C ASN A 117 12.45 39.05 -11.01
N LEU A 118 13.06 40.14 -10.55
CA LEU A 118 12.88 40.62 -9.17
C LEU A 118 11.43 41.02 -8.86
N ALA A 119 10.69 41.54 -9.85
CA ALA A 119 9.26 41.80 -9.68
C ALA A 119 8.45 40.52 -9.58
N LEU A 120 8.81 39.48 -10.35
CA LEU A 120 8.19 38.15 -10.26
C LEU A 120 8.48 37.46 -8.92
N VAL A 121 9.72 37.55 -8.41
CA VAL A 121 10.08 37.07 -7.07
C VAL A 121 9.24 37.75 -5.99
N ALA A 122 9.07 39.07 -6.08
CA ALA A 122 8.23 39.81 -5.14
C ALA A 122 6.75 39.38 -5.21
N GLU A 123 6.23 39.14 -6.42
CA GLU A 123 4.86 38.69 -6.61
C GLU A 123 4.65 37.25 -6.13
N TYR A 124 5.61 36.36 -6.38
CA TYR A 124 5.63 34.99 -5.87
C TYR A 124 5.53 35.01 -4.34
N ASN A 125 6.42 35.75 -3.67
CA ASN A 125 6.43 35.85 -2.21
C ASN A 125 5.13 36.47 -1.66
N ARG A 126 4.55 37.45 -2.37
CA ARG A 126 3.26 38.02 -2.00
C ARG A 126 2.14 36.98 -2.04
N ILE A 127 2.11 36.10 -3.03
CA ILE A 127 1.10 35.03 -3.12
C ILE A 127 1.31 34.02 -1.99
N VAL A 128 2.55 33.60 -1.72
CA VAL A 128 2.87 32.74 -0.58
C VAL A 128 2.35 33.34 0.73
N GLU A 129 2.67 34.59 1.03
CA GLU A 129 2.26 35.28 2.28
C GLU A 129 0.75 35.59 2.37
N SER A 130 0.05 35.71 1.24
CA SER A 130 -1.37 36.12 1.22
C SER A 130 -2.37 34.98 1.05
N THR A 131 -1.90 33.75 0.79
CA THR A 131 -2.77 32.58 0.61
C THR A 131 -3.20 32.00 1.96
N LYS A 132 -4.45 32.28 2.34
CA LYS A 132 -5.02 31.91 3.65
C LYS A 132 -6.42 31.30 3.54
N PHE A 133 -6.77 30.44 4.50
CA PHE A 133 -8.13 29.93 4.72
C PHE A 133 -8.55 30.17 6.16
N ASN A 134 -9.59 30.99 6.42
CA ASN A 134 -10.03 31.34 7.78
C ASN A 134 -8.87 31.78 8.70
N ASP A 135 -8.02 32.69 8.21
CA ASP A 135 -6.79 33.19 8.85
C ASP A 135 -5.64 32.18 8.99
N MET A 136 -5.86 30.90 8.67
CA MET A 136 -4.81 29.88 8.59
C MET A 136 -3.94 30.11 7.35
N GLN A 137 -2.63 30.17 7.56
CA GLN A 137 -1.64 30.28 6.50
C GLN A 137 -1.45 28.91 5.83
N LEU A 138 -1.53 28.86 4.49
CA LEU A 138 -1.47 27.59 3.74
C LEU A 138 -0.07 27.28 3.17
N PHE A 139 0.77 28.30 2.99
CA PHE A 139 2.13 28.19 2.46
C PHE A 139 3.12 29.00 3.29
N GLY A 140 4.42 28.72 3.14
CA GLY A 140 5.50 29.35 3.89
C GLY A 140 5.90 28.58 5.15
N SER A 141 6.85 29.14 5.89
CA SER A 141 7.37 28.54 7.12
C SER A 141 6.36 28.52 8.27
N GLU A 142 5.33 29.37 8.20
CA GLU A 142 4.21 29.43 9.15
C GLU A 142 2.98 28.60 8.69
N ALA A 143 3.10 27.79 7.64
CA ALA A 143 1.99 26.96 7.18
C ALA A 143 1.53 25.99 8.28
N GLU A 144 0.24 26.04 8.62
CA GLU A 144 -0.35 25.22 9.68
C GLU A 144 -1.01 23.95 9.10
N GLU A 145 -1.00 22.86 9.87
CA GLU A 145 -1.74 21.66 9.53
C GLU A 145 -3.22 21.77 9.96
N LEU A 146 -4.14 21.35 9.09
CA LEU A 146 -5.57 21.33 9.40
C LEU A 146 -6.04 19.90 9.67
N ARG A 147 -6.60 19.67 10.87
CA ARG A 147 -7.31 18.43 11.19
C ARG A 147 -8.81 18.62 11.00
N LEU A 148 -9.41 17.85 10.09
CA LEU A 148 -10.85 17.86 9.83
C LEU A 148 -11.55 16.68 10.48
N GLN A 149 -12.63 16.94 11.20
CA GLN A 149 -13.44 15.88 11.80
C GLN A 149 -14.51 15.38 10.82
N GLY A 150 -14.36 14.17 10.29
CA GLY A 150 -15.33 13.51 9.40
C GLY A 150 -16.26 12.51 10.09
N GLY A 151 -15.85 11.93 11.23
CA GLY A 151 -16.57 10.88 11.95
C GLY A 151 -16.52 11.01 13.48
N TYR A 152 -16.63 9.90 14.21
CA TYR A 152 -16.54 9.88 15.67
C TYR A 152 -15.10 9.72 16.19
N GLY A 153 -14.80 10.34 17.33
CA GLY A 153 -13.53 10.15 18.05
C GLY A 153 -12.28 10.60 17.30
N GLU A 154 -11.10 10.22 17.79
CA GLU A 154 -9.82 10.61 17.21
C GLU A 154 -9.55 9.94 15.85
N GLN A 155 -10.07 8.72 15.64
CA GLN A 155 -9.95 7.96 14.39
C GLN A 155 -10.88 8.45 13.27
N GLY A 156 -11.87 9.28 13.58
CA GLY A 156 -12.76 9.91 12.59
C GLY A 156 -12.22 11.20 12.00
N SER A 157 -10.94 11.55 12.24
CA SER A 157 -10.32 12.78 11.75
C SER A 157 -9.43 12.52 10.52
N ILE A 158 -9.49 13.44 9.55
CA ILE A 158 -8.59 13.48 8.38
C ILE A 158 -7.61 14.62 8.60
N LEU A 159 -6.31 14.33 8.60
CA LEU A 159 -5.26 15.35 8.57
C LEU A 159 -5.09 15.85 7.13
N ILE A 160 -5.07 17.17 6.97
CA ILE A 160 -4.67 17.89 5.75
C ILE A 160 -3.37 18.61 6.09
N SER A 161 -2.27 18.18 5.45
CA SER A 161 -0.98 18.86 5.46
C SER A 161 -0.56 19.13 4.02
N LEU A 162 -0.17 20.37 3.71
CA LEU A 162 0.27 20.81 2.38
C LEU A 162 1.80 20.72 2.22
N VAL A 163 2.47 20.14 3.20
CA VAL A 163 3.89 19.85 3.17
C VAL A 163 4.05 18.50 2.45
N ALA A 164 4.79 18.49 1.35
CA ALA A 164 5.11 17.29 0.60
C ALA A 164 6.34 16.60 1.23
N GLY A 165 6.19 15.33 1.55
CA GLY A 165 7.24 14.52 2.19
C GLY A 165 7.23 14.60 3.72
N THR A 166 7.35 13.44 4.36
CA THR A 166 8.00 13.32 5.66
C THR A 166 9.49 13.57 5.44
N SER A 167 10.23 14.08 6.45
CA SER A 167 11.69 13.96 6.47
C SER A 167 12.04 12.52 6.10
N MET A 168 12.68 12.31 4.95
CA MET A 168 13.13 10.98 4.55
C MET A 168 14.55 10.84 5.08
N LEU A 169 14.78 9.82 5.89
CA LEU A 169 16.14 9.36 6.09
C LEU A 169 16.58 8.73 4.77
N ALA A 170 17.79 9.06 4.34
CA ALA A 170 18.49 8.26 3.34
C ALA A 170 19.81 7.81 3.94
N GLY A 171 20.43 6.79 3.34
CA GLY A 171 21.76 6.38 3.76
C GLY A 171 22.77 7.51 3.50
N ASP A 172 23.91 7.48 4.17
CA ASP A 172 25.02 8.43 3.98
C ASP A 172 26.21 7.83 3.21
N GLY A 173 26.02 6.65 2.60
CA GLY A 173 27.08 5.90 1.93
C GLY A 173 27.94 5.06 2.88
N THR A 174 27.62 5.04 4.18
CA THR A 174 28.37 4.31 5.19
C THR A 174 27.48 3.41 6.04
N PHE A 175 28.11 2.43 6.70
CA PHE A 175 27.41 1.43 7.52
C PHE A 175 27.94 1.42 8.94
N GLN A 176 27.06 1.06 9.89
CA GLN A 176 27.43 0.71 11.25
C GLN A 176 28.37 -0.52 11.29
N ALA A 177 28.92 -0.80 12.46
CA ALA A 177 29.74 -1.99 12.67
C ALA A 177 28.92 -3.27 12.47
N GLU A 178 29.53 -4.31 11.89
CA GLU A 178 28.88 -5.61 11.65
C GLU A 178 28.31 -6.21 12.95
N VAL A 179 27.00 -6.52 12.95
CA VAL A 179 26.32 -7.20 14.05
C VAL A 179 26.20 -8.69 13.70
N SER A 180 26.67 -9.56 14.60
CA SER A 180 26.59 -11.02 14.43
C SER A 180 25.46 -11.59 15.29
N ALA A 181 24.33 -11.95 14.66
CA ALA A 181 23.07 -12.16 15.36
C ALA A 181 22.80 -13.60 15.83
N ALA A 182 23.36 -14.62 15.18
CA ALA A 182 23.04 -16.01 15.52
C ALA A 182 24.20 -16.98 15.26
N SER A 183 24.53 -17.78 16.27
CA SER A 183 25.47 -18.90 16.18
C SER A 183 24.67 -20.20 16.05
N GLY A 184 24.95 -21.01 15.02
CA GLY A 184 24.48 -22.40 15.00
C GLY A 184 23.87 -22.95 13.73
N ILE A 185 24.04 -22.33 12.55
CA ILE A 185 23.61 -22.95 11.29
C ILE A 185 24.84 -23.47 10.53
N PRO A 186 25.06 -24.78 10.46
CA PRO A 186 26.17 -25.34 9.70
C PRO A 186 25.85 -25.35 8.20
N GLY A 187 26.69 -24.71 7.37
CA GLY A 187 26.72 -24.92 5.91
C GLY A 187 26.23 -23.77 5.02
N PHE A 188 26.56 -23.88 3.73
CA PHE A 188 26.39 -22.88 2.65
C PHE A 188 25.01 -22.93 1.96
N SER A 189 24.11 -21.95 2.05
CA SER A 189 22.94 -21.92 1.14
C SER A 189 22.98 -20.73 0.19
N SER A 190 22.34 -20.88 -0.98
CA SER A 190 22.06 -19.86 -1.99
C SER A 190 20.72 -19.15 -1.83
N ALA A 191 19.94 -19.39 -0.77
CA ALA A 191 18.66 -18.71 -0.53
C ALA A 191 18.61 -18.00 0.84
N LEU A 192 18.52 -16.67 0.78
CA LEU A 192 18.28 -15.72 1.85
C LEU A 192 17.28 -14.69 1.33
N VAL A 193 16.15 -14.53 2.04
CA VAL A 193 15.12 -13.54 1.71
C VAL A 193 14.71 -12.79 2.96
N SER A 194 14.33 -11.53 2.81
CA SER A 194 13.95 -10.60 3.86
C SER A 194 12.56 -10.01 3.62
N GLY A 195 11.84 -9.74 4.70
CA GLY A 195 10.53 -9.08 4.68
C GLY A 195 9.94 -9.05 6.09
N ASP A 196 8.96 -8.19 6.33
CA ASP A 196 8.24 -8.14 7.62
C ASP A 196 7.21 -9.29 7.68
N LEU A 197 7.57 -10.39 8.36
CA LEU A 197 6.75 -11.61 8.39
C LEU A 197 5.69 -11.59 9.50
N ASN A 198 5.78 -10.63 10.42
CA ASN A 198 4.93 -10.54 11.61
C ASN A 198 4.13 -9.22 11.72
N GLY A 199 4.34 -8.28 10.78
CA GLY A 199 3.67 -6.99 10.70
C GLY A 199 4.13 -5.96 11.74
N ASP A 200 5.32 -6.10 12.33
CA ASP A 200 5.84 -5.18 13.35
C ASP A 200 6.64 -4.00 12.79
N GLY A 201 6.83 -3.96 11.48
CA GLY A 201 7.56 -2.91 10.76
C GLY A 201 9.07 -3.10 10.72
N LEU A 202 9.60 -4.21 11.25
CA LEU A 202 11.02 -4.57 11.18
C LEU A 202 11.22 -5.70 10.18
N ALA A 203 12.37 -5.73 9.52
CA ALA A 203 12.70 -6.82 8.63
C ALA A 203 12.98 -8.14 9.38
N ASP A 204 12.30 -9.20 8.96
CA ASP A 204 12.59 -10.58 9.31
C ASP A 204 13.32 -11.28 8.16
N VAL A 205 13.87 -12.48 8.39
CA VAL A 205 14.58 -13.24 7.36
C VAL A 205 14.25 -14.73 7.35
N VAL A 206 14.20 -15.31 6.14
CA VAL A 206 14.16 -16.75 5.93
C VAL A 206 15.44 -17.19 5.24
N ALA A 207 16.14 -18.16 5.84
CA ALA A 207 17.37 -18.70 5.29
C ALA A 207 17.33 -20.22 5.19
N HIS A 208 17.84 -20.76 4.09
CA HIS A 208 17.95 -22.20 3.92
C HIS A 208 19.23 -22.78 4.58
N GLU A 209 19.14 -24.04 5.03
CA GLU A 209 20.26 -24.80 5.57
C GLU A 209 20.77 -25.81 4.55
N TYR A 210 22.01 -25.61 4.10
CA TYR A 210 22.66 -26.41 3.06
C TYR A 210 22.60 -27.92 3.28
N GLY A 211 22.31 -28.66 2.22
CA GLY A 211 22.35 -30.12 2.25
C GLY A 211 21.26 -30.69 3.15
N THR A 212 20.25 -29.90 3.50
CA THR A 212 19.07 -30.31 4.26
C THR A 212 17.83 -29.70 3.64
N THR A 213 16.65 -30.23 3.93
CA THR A 213 15.38 -29.63 3.51
C THR A 213 14.99 -28.40 4.32
N ARG A 214 15.79 -27.98 5.29
CA ARG A 214 15.34 -27.05 6.32
C ARG A 214 15.50 -25.60 5.89
N HIS A 215 14.47 -24.81 6.14
CA HIS A 215 14.50 -23.35 6.07
C HIS A 215 14.20 -22.81 7.45
N HIS A 216 14.99 -21.85 7.90
CA HIS A 216 14.88 -21.25 9.21
C HIS A 216 14.32 -19.85 9.08
N VAL A 217 13.25 -19.58 9.81
CA VAL A 217 12.57 -18.29 9.89
C VAL A 217 13.08 -17.58 11.13
N TYR A 218 13.62 -16.39 10.97
CA TYR A 218 14.15 -15.55 12.04
C TYR A 218 13.42 -14.23 12.07
N LEU A 219 13.04 -13.80 13.27
CA LEU A 219 12.41 -12.50 13.47
C LEU A 219 13.46 -11.46 13.90
N GLY A 220 13.39 -10.28 13.28
CA GLY A 220 14.24 -9.14 13.58
C GLY A 220 13.96 -8.56 14.96
N ASP A 221 14.96 -7.91 15.56
CA ASP A 221 14.80 -7.18 16.82
C ASP A 221 15.03 -5.66 16.72
N GLY A 222 15.23 -5.15 15.51
CA GLY A 222 15.46 -3.73 15.25
C GLY A 222 16.89 -3.27 15.54
N SER A 223 17.77 -4.14 16.02
CA SER A 223 19.16 -3.80 16.37
C SER A 223 20.19 -4.51 15.50
N GLY A 224 19.75 -5.08 14.38
CA GLY A 224 20.55 -5.99 13.55
C GLY A 224 20.54 -7.45 14.06
N GLY A 225 19.86 -7.73 15.17
CA GLY A 225 19.72 -9.05 15.76
C GLY A 225 18.50 -9.82 15.23
N PHE A 226 18.58 -11.15 15.33
CA PHE A 226 17.60 -12.08 14.75
C PHE A 226 17.36 -13.26 15.69
N THR A 227 16.11 -13.62 15.94
CA THR A 227 15.72 -14.75 16.80
C THR A 227 14.99 -15.82 16.00
N LEU A 228 15.39 -17.09 16.13
CA LEU A 228 14.73 -18.20 15.44
C LEU A 228 13.27 -18.34 15.90
N SER A 229 12.32 -18.19 14.97
CA SER A 229 10.89 -18.40 15.19
C SER A 229 10.47 -19.82 14.82
N GLN A 230 10.82 -20.27 13.61
CA GLN A 230 10.35 -21.53 13.07
C GLN A 230 11.42 -22.20 12.19
N THR A 231 11.30 -23.51 12.02
CA THR A 231 11.99 -24.25 10.96
C THR A 231 10.95 -24.95 10.09
N LEU A 232 11.04 -24.73 8.78
CA LEU A 232 10.19 -25.29 7.75
C LEU A 232 10.94 -26.40 7.01
N ASP A 233 10.21 -27.41 6.55
CA ASP A 233 10.75 -28.49 5.74
C ASP A 233 10.32 -28.31 4.28
N GLY A 234 11.26 -27.81 3.46
CA GLY A 234 11.13 -27.59 2.02
C GLY A 234 11.17 -28.89 1.20
N PRO A 235 11.02 -28.76 -0.13
CA PRO A 235 10.80 -29.90 -1.02
C PRO A 235 12.05 -30.77 -1.26
N SER A 236 13.25 -30.26 -0.99
CA SER A 236 14.51 -30.99 -1.22
C SER A 236 15.67 -30.46 -0.38
N ASP A 237 16.75 -31.23 -0.31
CA ASP A 237 17.98 -30.89 0.43
C ASP A 237 18.91 -29.91 -0.29
N SER A 238 18.49 -29.40 -1.45
CA SER A 238 19.22 -28.42 -2.24
C SER A 238 18.28 -27.39 -2.83
N THR A 239 18.12 -26.29 -2.09
CA THR A 239 17.34 -25.13 -2.54
C THR A 239 18.17 -24.28 -3.48
N ALA A 240 17.60 -23.86 -4.61
CA ALA A 240 18.28 -22.98 -5.55
C ALA A 240 18.02 -21.50 -5.22
N SER A 241 16.76 -21.12 -4.97
CA SER A 241 16.32 -19.76 -4.65
C SER A 241 14.98 -19.78 -3.91
N SER A 242 14.62 -18.64 -3.33
CA SER A 242 13.37 -18.41 -2.62
C SER A 242 12.86 -17.00 -2.90
N ALA A 243 11.58 -16.77 -2.64
CA ALA A 243 10.94 -15.46 -2.68
C ALA A 243 9.91 -15.33 -1.54
N LEU A 244 9.62 -14.09 -1.15
CA LEU A 244 8.51 -13.74 -0.27
C LEU A 244 7.47 -12.96 -1.07
N GLY A 245 6.19 -13.12 -0.73
CA GLY A 245 5.11 -12.37 -1.35
C GLY A 245 3.74 -12.85 -0.90
N ASP A 246 2.71 -12.03 -1.07
CA ASP A 246 1.32 -12.40 -0.78
C ASP A 246 0.74 -13.15 -1.99
N PHE A 247 0.80 -14.49 -1.98
CA PHE A 247 0.34 -15.31 -3.11
C PHE A 247 -1.14 -15.71 -3.00
N ASN A 248 -1.78 -15.40 -1.87
CA ASN A 248 -3.18 -15.74 -1.60
C ASN A 248 -4.07 -14.50 -1.33
N ASN A 249 -3.53 -13.30 -1.51
CA ASN A 249 -4.16 -11.99 -1.33
C ASN A 249 -4.78 -11.80 0.06
N ASP A 250 -4.16 -12.35 1.11
CA ASP A 250 -4.63 -12.21 2.49
C ASP A 250 -3.93 -11.07 3.26
N GLY A 251 -2.98 -10.39 2.62
CA GLY A 251 -2.22 -9.27 3.16
C GLY A 251 -1.00 -9.67 3.99
N GLN A 252 -0.67 -10.96 4.07
CA GLN A 252 0.49 -11.47 4.80
C GLN A 252 1.52 -12.03 3.82
N LEU A 253 2.81 -11.94 4.16
CA LEU A 253 3.87 -12.51 3.34
C LEU A 253 3.88 -14.04 3.46
N ASP A 254 3.77 -14.71 2.32
CA ASP A 254 4.01 -16.14 2.16
C ASP A 254 5.45 -16.39 1.70
N PHE A 255 5.93 -17.63 1.88
CA PHE A 255 7.28 -18.05 1.51
C PHE A 255 7.27 -19.09 0.39
N LEU A 256 7.83 -18.72 -0.76
CA LEU A 256 8.03 -19.59 -1.91
C LEU A 256 9.48 -20.07 -1.96
N THR A 257 9.69 -21.37 -2.16
CA THR A 257 11.03 -21.95 -2.30
C THR A 257 11.06 -23.07 -3.33
N ASN A 258 12.18 -23.20 -4.05
CA ASN A 258 12.35 -24.17 -5.13
C ASN A 258 13.52 -25.16 -4.88
N SER A 259 13.61 -26.19 -5.71
CA SER A 259 14.66 -27.22 -5.65
C SER A 259 15.54 -27.22 -6.90
N ASP A 260 16.85 -27.41 -6.73
CA ASP A 260 17.84 -27.37 -7.81
C ASP A 260 17.81 -28.59 -8.76
N GLY A 261 17.06 -29.65 -8.43
CA GLY A 261 17.19 -30.96 -9.09
C GLY A 261 15.90 -31.61 -9.56
N ALA A 262 14.72 -31.14 -9.14
CA ALA A 262 13.44 -31.79 -9.42
C ALA A 262 12.39 -30.90 -10.10
N GLY A 263 12.66 -29.60 -10.26
CA GLY A 263 11.65 -28.64 -10.74
C GLY A 263 10.45 -28.52 -9.79
N ALA A 264 10.62 -28.93 -8.52
CA ALA A 264 9.60 -28.83 -7.49
C ALA A 264 9.75 -27.51 -6.73
N PHE A 265 8.62 -26.92 -6.35
CA PHE A 265 8.54 -25.79 -5.44
C PHE A 265 7.57 -26.09 -4.29
N ALA A 266 7.73 -25.36 -3.20
CA ALA A 266 6.83 -25.34 -2.08
C ALA A 266 6.45 -23.88 -1.78
N LEU A 267 5.16 -23.65 -1.56
CA LEU A 267 4.65 -22.41 -0.99
C LEU A 267 4.33 -22.69 0.48
N PHE A 268 4.67 -21.77 1.38
CA PHE A 268 4.29 -21.83 2.79
C PHE A 268 3.48 -20.57 3.07
N LEU A 269 2.22 -20.73 3.48
CA LEU A 269 1.34 -19.60 3.69
C LEU A 269 1.64 -18.92 5.04
N GLY A 270 1.77 -17.60 5.03
CA GLY A 270 2.05 -16.80 6.22
C GLY A 270 0.84 -16.75 7.16
N ASN A 271 1.09 -16.84 8.46
CA ASN A 271 0.06 -16.57 9.48
C ASN A 271 0.13 -15.14 10.03
N GLY A 272 1.03 -14.30 9.49
CA GLY A 272 1.18 -12.89 9.85
C GLY A 272 1.72 -12.64 11.25
N ASP A 273 2.20 -13.68 11.94
CA ASP A 273 2.82 -13.62 13.26
C ASP A 273 4.29 -14.08 13.23
N GLY A 274 4.90 -14.10 12.05
CA GLY A 274 6.25 -14.62 11.83
C GLY A 274 6.32 -16.16 11.79
N SER A 275 5.17 -16.83 11.70
CA SER A 275 5.07 -18.27 11.45
C SER A 275 4.33 -18.58 10.15
N PHE A 276 4.55 -19.78 9.61
CA PHE A 276 3.92 -20.27 8.39
C PHE A 276 3.14 -21.55 8.63
N ALA A 277 2.00 -21.66 7.96
CA ALA A 277 1.27 -22.91 7.81
C ALA A 277 1.99 -23.83 6.82
N ASN A 278 2.23 -25.08 7.21
CA ASN A 278 2.72 -26.10 6.29
C ASN A 278 1.61 -26.48 5.30
N THR A 279 1.65 -26.02 4.04
CA THR A 279 0.68 -26.44 3.02
C THR A 279 1.23 -26.30 1.60
N SER A 280 1.08 -27.36 0.79
CA SER A 280 1.18 -27.41 -0.68
C SER A 280 2.58 -27.43 -1.32
N VAL A 281 3.18 -28.62 -1.36
CA VAL A 281 4.16 -29.00 -2.40
C VAL A 281 3.41 -29.12 -3.73
N GLN A 282 3.63 -28.19 -4.65
CA GLN A 282 3.20 -28.35 -6.05
C GLN A 282 4.38 -28.90 -6.84
N ALA A 283 4.35 -30.21 -7.09
CA ALA A 283 5.35 -30.85 -7.94
C ALA A 283 5.08 -30.47 -9.41
N SER A 284 5.87 -29.55 -9.97
CA SER A 284 6.09 -29.51 -11.42
C SER A 284 7.18 -30.52 -11.79
N ALA A 285 7.01 -31.21 -12.91
CA ALA A 285 7.60 -32.51 -13.18
C ALA A 285 9.05 -32.51 -13.75
N THR A 286 9.80 -33.51 -13.29
CA THR A 286 10.94 -34.25 -13.91
C THR A 286 11.90 -33.51 -14.83
N GLY A 287 12.99 -33.00 -14.25
CA GLY A 287 14.23 -32.68 -14.96
C GLY A 287 15.28 -32.16 -14.00
N ARG A 288 16.53 -32.63 -14.12
CA ARG A 288 17.65 -32.08 -13.34
C ARG A 288 17.94 -30.68 -13.85
N ALA A 289 17.63 -29.68 -13.06
CA ALA A 289 18.03 -28.32 -13.34
C ALA A 289 19.55 -28.14 -13.05
N GLY A 290 20.17 -27.19 -13.76
CA GLY A 290 21.57 -26.83 -13.53
C GLY A 290 21.71 -25.97 -12.28
N PRO A 291 22.94 -25.73 -11.78
CA PRO A 291 23.15 -24.69 -10.77
C PRO A 291 22.67 -23.34 -11.34
N GLY A 292 21.92 -22.53 -10.59
CA GLY A 292 21.61 -21.14 -10.97
C GLY A 292 20.14 -20.67 -10.91
N LEU A 293 19.20 -21.41 -10.35
CA LEU A 293 17.76 -21.14 -10.52
C LEU A 293 17.26 -20.03 -9.58
N GLU A 294 17.22 -18.78 -10.03
CA GLU A 294 16.45 -17.72 -9.36
C GLU A 294 14.94 -17.97 -9.49
N THR A 295 14.22 -17.65 -8.42
CA THR A 295 12.77 -17.50 -8.42
C THR A 295 12.50 -16.01 -8.29
N ASN A 296 11.89 -15.43 -9.32
CA ASN A 296 11.46 -14.03 -9.27
C ASN A 296 9.94 -13.97 -9.36
N THR A 297 9.36 -13.00 -8.68
CA THR A 297 7.93 -12.82 -8.52
C THR A 297 7.53 -11.47 -9.11
N ALA A 298 6.39 -11.44 -9.79
CA ALA A 298 5.83 -10.26 -10.45
C ALA A 298 4.38 -10.53 -10.82
N ASP A 299 3.62 -9.51 -11.23
CA ASP A 299 2.34 -9.70 -11.93
C ASP A 299 2.61 -9.67 -13.45
N PHE A 300 2.79 -10.83 -14.08
CA PHE A 300 3.20 -10.90 -15.49
C PHE A 300 2.01 -10.82 -16.46
N ASP A 301 0.78 -11.02 -15.99
CA ASP A 301 -0.44 -10.97 -16.80
C ASP A 301 -1.43 -9.85 -16.44
N GLY A 302 -1.04 -8.97 -15.51
CA GLY A 302 -1.74 -7.75 -15.15
C GLY A 302 -3.06 -8.00 -14.42
N ASP A 303 -3.22 -9.18 -13.81
CA ASP A 303 -4.45 -9.57 -13.13
C ASP A 303 -4.48 -9.19 -11.63
N GLY A 304 -3.37 -8.65 -11.12
CA GLY A 304 -3.18 -8.20 -9.75
C GLY A 304 -2.79 -9.30 -8.77
N ASN A 305 -2.61 -10.55 -9.22
CA ASN A 305 -2.12 -11.65 -8.40
C ASN A 305 -0.63 -11.84 -8.60
N LEU A 306 0.07 -12.26 -7.55
CA LEU A 306 1.50 -12.51 -7.65
C LEU A 306 1.77 -13.82 -8.40
N ASP A 307 2.47 -13.70 -9.51
CA ASP A 307 3.00 -14.81 -10.30
C ASP A 307 4.47 -15.07 -9.94
N PHE A 308 5.04 -16.15 -10.49
CA PHE A 308 6.47 -16.32 -10.45
C PHE A 308 7.04 -17.04 -11.66
N VAL A 309 8.29 -16.70 -11.96
CA VAL A 309 9.11 -17.37 -12.96
C VAL A 309 10.15 -18.22 -12.23
N MET A 310 10.27 -19.49 -12.63
CA MET A 310 11.32 -20.37 -12.12
C MET A 310 11.94 -21.19 -13.24
N ALA A 311 13.24 -21.43 -13.14
CA ALA A 311 13.90 -22.35 -14.05
C ALA A 311 13.47 -23.81 -13.77
N ALA A 312 12.97 -24.48 -14.80
CA ALA A 312 12.44 -25.85 -14.74
C ALA A 312 13.50 -26.90 -15.15
N SER A 313 14.45 -26.52 -16.01
CA SER A 313 15.59 -27.36 -16.38
C SER A 313 16.77 -26.49 -16.82
N ALA A 314 17.91 -27.11 -17.16
CA ALA A 314 19.06 -26.39 -17.71
C ALA A 314 18.76 -25.58 -18.99
N THR A 315 17.63 -25.81 -19.65
CA THR A 315 17.27 -25.14 -20.92
C THR A 315 15.82 -24.66 -20.95
N GLN A 316 15.14 -24.62 -19.81
CA GLN A 316 13.72 -24.25 -19.74
C GLN A 316 13.45 -23.46 -18.48
N VAL A 317 12.71 -22.37 -18.66
CA VAL A 317 12.09 -21.58 -17.60
C VAL A 317 10.57 -21.78 -17.71
N ASN A 318 9.86 -21.82 -16.58
CA ASN A 318 8.40 -21.92 -16.54
C ASN A 318 7.84 -20.70 -15.84
N LEU A 319 6.76 -20.15 -16.41
CA LEU A 319 5.94 -19.12 -15.80
C LEU A 319 4.75 -19.76 -15.08
N HIS A 320 4.59 -19.44 -13.80
CA HIS A 320 3.50 -19.89 -12.95
C HIS A 320 2.63 -18.69 -12.64
N LEU A 321 1.45 -18.65 -13.24
CA LEU A 321 0.49 -17.56 -13.04
C LEU A 321 -0.36 -17.85 -11.81
N GLY A 322 -0.38 -16.94 -10.85
CA GLY A 322 -1.14 -17.02 -9.61
C GLY A 322 -2.65 -16.90 -9.87
N ASN A 323 -3.44 -17.61 -9.08
CA ASN A 323 -4.89 -17.42 -9.06
C ASN A 323 -5.35 -16.53 -7.89
N GLY A 324 -4.40 -16.01 -7.09
CA GLY A 324 -4.67 -15.18 -5.91
C GLY A 324 -5.22 -15.94 -4.71
N ASP A 325 -5.14 -17.28 -4.70
CA ASP A 325 -5.59 -18.15 -3.60
C ASP A 325 -4.49 -19.11 -3.11
N GLY A 326 -3.22 -18.81 -3.44
CA GLY A 326 -2.07 -19.68 -3.18
C GLY A 326 -1.93 -20.84 -4.18
N THR A 327 -2.75 -20.89 -5.24
CA THR A 327 -2.61 -21.86 -6.33
C THR A 327 -2.14 -21.20 -7.63
N PHE A 328 -1.51 -22.00 -8.50
CA PHE A 328 -0.92 -21.52 -9.74
C PHE A 328 -1.39 -22.32 -10.96
N ARG A 329 -1.55 -21.66 -12.10
CA ARG A 329 -1.65 -22.29 -13.43
C ARG A 329 -0.30 -22.16 -14.14
N ILE A 330 0.17 -23.24 -14.74
CA ILE A 330 1.41 -23.21 -15.53
C ILE A 330 1.07 -22.62 -16.90
N SER A 331 1.61 -21.44 -17.20
CA SER A 331 1.72 -20.94 -18.57
C SER A 331 3.08 -21.38 -19.10
N ALA A 332 3.10 -22.30 -20.05
CA ALA A 332 4.35 -22.85 -20.57
C ALA A 332 5.06 -21.81 -21.46
N LEU A 333 5.76 -20.86 -20.84
CA LEU A 333 6.71 -19.98 -21.50
C LEU A 333 7.98 -20.80 -21.80
N THR A 334 8.04 -21.49 -22.93
CA THR A 334 9.28 -22.22 -23.29
C THR A 334 10.29 -21.24 -23.87
N VAL A 335 11.11 -20.68 -23.00
CA VAL A 335 12.27 -19.88 -23.40
C VAL A 335 13.51 -20.77 -23.39
N VAL A 336 14.27 -20.72 -24.48
CA VAL A 336 15.47 -21.53 -24.71
C VAL A 336 16.70 -20.66 -24.42
N GLY A 337 17.30 -20.81 -23.24
CA GLY A 337 18.51 -20.08 -22.83
C GLY A 337 18.69 -20.13 -21.30
N GLU A 338 19.92 -20.40 -20.85
CA GLU A 338 20.33 -20.56 -19.43
C GLU A 338 20.33 -19.19 -18.70
N GLN A 339 20.64 -18.99 -17.43
CA GLN A 339 20.74 -19.77 -16.18
C GLN A 339 20.29 -18.86 -15.01
N ARG A 340 20.47 -17.54 -15.16
CA ARG A 340 19.92 -16.47 -14.31
C ARG A 340 18.80 -15.72 -15.02
N VAL A 341 17.83 -15.27 -14.25
CA VAL A 341 16.69 -14.50 -14.73
C VAL A 341 16.53 -13.34 -13.79
N LEU A 342 16.44 -12.14 -14.33
CA LEU A 342 16.03 -10.94 -13.62
C LEU A 342 14.69 -10.52 -14.20
N VAL A 343 13.79 -10.11 -13.32
CA VAL A 343 12.50 -9.53 -13.66
C VAL A 343 12.58 -8.04 -13.36
N ALA A 344 12.33 -7.22 -14.36
CA ALA A 344 12.21 -5.78 -14.20
C ALA A 344 11.63 -5.15 -15.48
N ASP A 345 10.90 -4.05 -15.35
CA ASP A 345 10.48 -3.20 -16.47
C ASP A 345 11.69 -2.43 -17.05
N VAL A 346 12.25 -2.91 -18.17
CA VAL A 346 13.44 -2.31 -18.80
C VAL A 346 13.09 -1.36 -19.95
N ASP A 347 11.81 -1.25 -20.33
CA ASP A 347 11.33 -0.35 -21.39
C ASP A 347 10.38 0.76 -20.88
N GLY A 348 10.11 0.80 -19.58
CA GLY A 348 9.37 1.85 -18.90
C GLY A 348 7.86 1.84 -19.19
N ASP A 349 7.31 0.72 -19.65
CA ASP A 349 5.89 0.59 -19.99
C ASP A 349 5.00 0.13 -18.80
N ASN A 350 5.60 -0.11 -17.63
CA ASN A 350 5.03 -0.67 -16.40
C ASN A 350 4.55 -2.13 -16.55
N ILE A 351 5.14 -2.88 -17.49
CA ILE A 351 4.96 -4.32 -17.62
C ILE A 351 6.31 -4.99 -17.35
N GLU A 352 6.28 -6.07 -16.57
CA GLU A 352 7.50 -6.75 -16.16
C GLU A 352 8.15 -7.52 -17.33
N ASP A 353 9.42 -7.24 -17.57
CA ASP A 353 10.24 -7.88 -18.59
C ASP A 353 11.17 -8.95 -17.99
N LEU A 354 11.78 -9.77 -18.85
CA LEU A 354 12.79 -10.75 -18.45
C LEU A 354 14.14 -10.45 -19.08
N VAL A 355 15.15 -10.29 -18.23
CA VAL A 355 16.57 -10.27 -18.62
C VAL A 355 17.19 -11.60 -18.23
N MET A 356 17.72 -12.33 -19.19
CA MET A 356 18.25 -13.68 -18.98
C MET A 356 19.68 -13.78 -19.46
N THR A 357 20.54 -14.44 -18.70
CA THR A 357 21.95 -14.60 -19.07
C THR A 357 22.39 -16.06 -19.04
N LYS A 358 23.06 -16.46 -20.12
CA LYS A 358 23.54 -17.82 -20.30
C LYS A 358 24.83 -18.13 -19.51
N TYR A 359 24.87 -19.23 -18.75
CA TYR A 359 26.07 -19.78 -18.08
C TYR A 359 26.82 -20.78 -18.99
N ASP A 360 27.43 -20.29 -20.07
CA ASP A 360 28.24 -21.17 -20.91
C ASP A 360 29.72 -21.01 -20.54
N ALA A 361 30.32 -22.07 -19.98
CA ALA A 361 31.74 -22.09 -19.59
C ALA A 361 32.72 -21.90 -20.78
N GLY A 362 32.24 -21.75 -22.02
CA GLY A 362 33.05 -21.48 -23.20
C GLY A 362 32.53 -20.41 -24.18
N SER A 363 31.38 -19.76 -23.93
CA SER A 363 30.83 -18.72 -24.81
C SER A 363 30.66 -17.37 -24.09
N VAL A 364 31.15 -16.30 -24.72
CA VAL A 364 31.05 -14.90 -24.28
C VAL A 364 29.65 -14.29 -24.39
N ASN A 365 28.66 -15.03 -24.92
CA ASN A 365 27.38 -14.44 -25.31
C ASN A 365 26.24 -15.42 -25.04
N ASN A 366 25.27 -15.04 -24.21
CA ASN A 366 24.00 -14.53 -24.73
C ASN A 366 23.16 -13.96 -23.58
N MET A 367 23.22 -12.64 -23.35
CA MET A 367 22.15 -11.97 -22.61
C MET A 367 20.96 -11.86 -23.56
N GLN A 368 19.78 -12.29 -23.12
CA GLN A 368 18.55 -12.20 -23.89
C GLN A 368 17.55 -11.36 -23.10
N ILE A 369 16.90 -10.45 -23.80
CA ILE A 369 15.86 -9.59 -23.23
C ILE A 369 14.54 -9.95 -23.89
N LEU A 370 13.54 -10.19 -23.06
CA LEU A 370 12.18 -10.51 -23.44
C LEU A 370 11.24 -9.47 -22.82
N LEU A 371 10.61 -8.67 -23.66
CA LEU A 371 9.67 -7.66 -23.20
C LEU A 371 8.30 -8.28 -22.95
N GLY A 372 7.68 -7.93 -21.84
CA GLY A 372 6.33 -8.34 -21.47
C GLY A 372 5.29 -7.78 -22.43
N ASN A 373 4.17 -8.49 -22.57
CA ASN A 373 2.98 -7.98 -23.25
C ASN A 373 1.81 -7.74 -22.27
N GLY A 374 2.02 -8.00 -20.97
CA GLY A 374 1.00 -7.82 -19.92
C GLY A 374 -0.12 -8.86 -19.97
N ASP A 375 0.10 -10.00 -20.62
CA ASP A 375 -0.83 -11.12 -20.72
C ASP A 375 -0.16 -12.47 -20.39
N GLY A 376 0.98 -12.43 -19.70
CA GLY A 376 1.82 -13.58 -19.42
C GLY A 376 2.61 -14.09 -20.64
N THR A 377 2.65 -13.33 -21.75
CA THR A 377 3.48 -13.61 -22.92
C THR A 377 4.58 -12.56 -23.13
N PHE A 378 5.63 -12.95 -23.87
CA PHE A 378 6.79 -12.09 -24.10
C PHE A 378 7.19 -12.03 -25.57
N ARG A 379 7.76 -10.88 -25.97
CA ARG A 379 8.40 -10.65 -27.27
C ARG A 379 9.90 -10.48 -27.10
N SER A 380 10.72 -10.95 -28.03
CA SER A 380 12.17 -10.77 -27.92
C SER A 380 12.58 -9.34 -28.33
N ALA A 381 13.28 -8.63 -27.44
CA ALA A 381 13.97 -7.37 -27.75
C ALA A 381 15.34 -7.58 -28.42
N GLY A 382 15.87 -8.81 -28.35
CA GLY A 382 17.11 -9.20 -29.01
C GLY A 382 18.06 -9.93 -28.09
N SER A 383 19.32 -10.00 -28.52
CA SER A 383 20.41 -10.66 -27.80
C SER A 383 21.63 -9.73 -27.75
N PHE A 384 22.22 -9.59 -26.57
CA PHE A 384 23.35 -8.71 -26.30
C PHE A 384 24.57 -9.50 -25.84
N SER A 385 25.76 -8.96 -26.10
CA SER A 385 27.00 -9.51 -25.56
C SER A 385 27.13 -9.13 -24.10
N ALA A 386 27.31 -10.12 -23.21
CA ALA A 386 27.43 -9.89 -21.77
C ALA A 386 28.80 -9.26 -21.37
N LEU A 387 29.67 -8.94 -22.34
CA LEU A 387 31.04 -8.39 -22.18
C LEU A 387 32.01 -9.29 -21.39
N MET A 388 31.54 -10.38 -20.80
CA MET A 388 32.31 -11.35 -20.01
C MET A 388 31.70 -12.75 -20.09
N THR A 389 32.44 -13.75 -19.62
CA THR A 389 31.99 -15.15 -19.51
C THR A 389 31.60 -15.47 -18.08
N ASN A 390 30.80 -16.54 -17.90
CA ASN A 390 30.46 -17.07 -16.58
C ASN A 390 29.79 -16.02 -15.68
N VAL A 391 28.73 -15.40 -16.20
CA VAL A 391 27.87 -14.52 -15.43
C VAL A 391 27.19 -15.37 -14.36
N TYR A 392 27.48 -15.06 -13.12
CA TYR A 392 27.01 -15.80 -11.96
C TYR A 392 25.78 -15.17 -11.35
N ASP A 393 25.56 -13.87 -11.55
CA ASP A 393 24.41 -13.13 -11.03
C ASP A 393 24.22 -11.83 -11.83
N LEU A 394 23.04 -11.23 -11.74
CA LEU A 394 22.71 -9.93 -12.32
C LEU A 394 21.69 -9.17 -11.46
N THR A 395 21.81 -7.85 -11.45
CA THR A 395 20.88 -6.95 -10.77
C THR A 395 20.62 -5.73 -11.66
N ALA A 396 19.64 -4.93 -11.28
CA ALA A 396 19.23 -3.75 -12.01
C ALA A 396 18.97 -2.57 -11.07
N GLY A 397 19.26 -1.38 -11.56
CA GLY A 397 19.11 -0.12 -10.84
C GLY A 397 19.39 1.05 -11.78
N ASP A 398 19.06 2.26 -11.39
CA ASP A 398 19.46 3.46 -12.15
C ASP A 398 20.88 3.86 -11.74
N PHE A 399 21.89 3.47 -12.51
CA PHE A 399 23.28 3.73 -12.15
C PHE A 399 23.79 5.07 -12.71
N ASP A 400 23.03 5.80 -13.53
CA ASP A 400 23.48 7.05 -14.14
C ASP A 400 22.50 8.24 -14.00
N ASN A 401 21.54 8.12 -13.08
CA ASN A 401 20.55 9.13 -12.72
C ASN A 401 19.73 9.64 -13.90
N ASP A 402 19.49 8.79 -14.89
CA ASP A 402 18.66 9.12 -16.06
C ASP A 402 17.21 8.65 -15.95
N ASN A 403 16.85 8.07 -14.78
CA ASN A 403 15.56 7.48 -14.42
C ASN A 403 15.17 6.30 -15.31
N LYS A 404 16.15 5.56 -15.82
CA LYS A 404 15.92 4.31 -16.55
C LYS A 404 16.75 3.22 -15.95
N LEU A 405 16.25 2.00 -16.12
CA LEU A 405 16.88 0.85 -15.52
C LEU A 405 18.12 0.43 -16.29
N ASP A 406 19.25 0.38 -15.58
CA ASP A 406 20.51 -0.17 -16.02
C ASP A 406 20.69 -1.60 -15.51
N LEU A 407 21.67 -2.33 -16.05
CA LEU A 407 21.97 -3.70 -15.66
C LEU A 407 23.42 -3.83 -15.20
N ALA A 408 23.62 -4.50 -14.06
CA ALA A 408 24.92 -4.91 -13.57
C ALA A 408 25.02 -6.43 -13.56
N LEU A 409 26.03 -6.97 -14.24
CA LEU A 409 26.26 -8.41 -14.32
C LEU A 409 27.55 -8.75 -13.57
N ALA A 410 27.54 -9.83 -12.79
CA ALA A 410 28.68 -10.30 -12.01
C ALA A 410 29.30 -11.57 -12.61
N SER A 411 30.62 -11.61 -12.78
CA SER A 411 31.35 -12.83 -13.18
C SER A 411 32.29 -13.34 -12.09
N ASN A 412 32.07 -14.58 -11.64
CA ASN A 412 32.91 -15.24 -10.64
C ASN A 412 34.29 -15.67 -11.19
N LEU A 413 34.44 -15.77 -12.51
CA LEU A 413 35.67 -16.22 -13.14
C LEU A 413 36.60 -15.04 -13.41
N SER A 414 36.06 -13.92 -13.92
CA SER A 414 36.85 -12.72 -14.17
C SER A 414 36.93 -11.79 -12.96
N ASN A 415 36.13 -12.00 -11.91
CA ASN A 415 36.06 -11.13 -10.71
C ASN A 415 35.71 -9.67 -11.06
N ASN A 416 34.88 -9.50 -12.08
CA ASN A 416 34.49 -8.20 -12.61
C ASN A 416 32.96 -8.07 -12.60
N ILE A 417 32.51 -6.83 -12.54
CA ILE A 417 31.14 -6.44 -12.88
C ILE A 417 31.16 -5.78 -14.26
N ALA A 418 30.19 -6.08 -15.12
CA ALA A 418 29.92 -5.32 -16.34
C ALA A 418 28.62 -4.56 -16.19
N VAL A 419 28.65 -3.27 -16.48
CA VAL A 419 27.49 -2.38 -16.41
C VAL A 419 26.98 -2.08 -17.81
N PHE A 420 25.67 -2.10 -18.00
CA PHE A 420 24.98 -1.79 -19.23
C PHE A 420 23.96 -0.70 -18.96
N TYR A 421 24.04 0.40 -19.70
CA TYR A 421 23.17 1.56 -19.51
C TYR A 421 21.91 1.42 -20.37
N GLY A 422 20.73 1.51 -19.76
CA GLY A 422 19.44 1.38 -20.40
C GLY A 422 19.11 2.59 -21.27
N ASN A 423 18.51 2.36 -22.43
CA ASN A 423 17.95 3.45 -23.24
C ASN A 423 16.47 3.72 -22.91
N GLY A 424 15.84 2.88 -22.07
CA GLY A 424 14.43 2.98 -21.69
C GLY A 424 13.48 2.49 -22.79
N ASP A 425 13.97 1.64 -23.69
CA ASP A 425 13.18 0.97 -24.73
C ASP A 425 13.50 -0.53 -24.81
N GLY A 426 14.05 -1.09 -23.71
CA GLY A 426 14.55 -2.45 -23.64
C GLY A 426 15.89 -2.68 -24.35
N SER A 427 16.50 -1.64 -24.92
CA SER A 427 17.86 -1.70 -25.47
C SER A 427 18.90 -1.11 -24.52
N PHE A 428 20.13 -1.64 -24.63
CA PHE A 428 21.21 -1.30 -23.71
C PHE A 428 22.49 -0.89 -24.44
N VAL A 429 23.22 0.06 -23.85
CA VAL A 429 24.57 0.44 -24.25
C VAL A 429 25.57 -0.19 -23.31
N ALA A 430 26.50 -0.96 -23.87
CA ALA A 430 27.62 -1.53 -23.13
C ALA A 430 28.46 -0.43 -22.46
N GLY A 431 28.55 -0.48 -21.13
CA GLY A 431 29.47 0.31 -20.34
C GLY A 431 30.86 -0.33 -20.23
N SER A 432 31.52 -0.08 -19.09
CA SER A 432 32.83 -0.66 -18.79
C SER A 432 32.72 -1.88 -17.88
N THR A 433 33.71 -2.76 -17.94
CA THR A 433 33.91 -3.79 -16.91
C THR A 433 34.75 -3.23 -15.77
N ILE A 434 34.26 -3.36 -14.54
CA ILE A 434 34.90 -2.86 -13.31
C ILE A 434 35.45 -4.06 -12.54
N ALA A 435 36.71 -3.99 -12.12
CA ALA A 435 37.30 -5.01 -11.27
C ALA A 435 36.74 -4.87 -9.84
N PHE A 436 36.04 -5.91 -9.36
CA PHE A 436 35.34 -5.87 -8.07
C PHE A 436 35.79 -6.97 -7.11
N GLY A 437 36.92 -7.62 -7.38
CA GLY A 437 37.49 -8.65 -6.51
C GLY A 437 36.69 -9.95 -6.51
N ALA A 438 37.13 -10.94 -5.72
CA ALA A 438 36.49 -12.26 -5.69
C ALA A 438 34.99 -12.15 -5.37
N LEU A 439 34.15 -12.61 -6.30
CA LEU A 439 32.70 -12.61 -6.12
C LEU A 439 32.31 -13.92 -5.43
N SER A 440 31.49 -13.82 -4.38
CA SER A 440 31.01 -15.02 -3.69
C SER A 440 29.78 -15.56 -4.37
N PHE A 441 28.61 -14.91 -4.32
CA PHE A 441 27.40 -15.50 -4.93
C PHE A 441 26.31 -14.51 -5.37
N ALA A 442 26.17 -13.34 -4.73
CA ALA A 442 25.10 -12.39 -5.02
C ALA A 442 25.60 -10.94 -5.18
N ILE A 443 24.97 -10.17 -6.06
CA ILE A 443 25.05 -8.71 -6.14
C ILE A 443 23.64 -8.12 -6.00
N GLU A 444 23.53 -6.97 -5.33
CA GLU A 444 22.26 -6.24 -5.18
C GLU A 444 22.48 -4.77 -5.54
N ALA A 445 21.42 -4.10 -5.99
CA ALA A 445 21.42 -2.68 -6.32
C ALA A 445 20.45 -1.89 -5.45
N PHE A 446 20.93 -0.79 -4.86
CA PHE A 446 20.10 0.23 -4.19
C PHE A 446 20.94 1.48 -3.90
N ASP A 447 20.29 2.64 -3.82
CA ASP A 447 20.90 3.89 -3.39
C ASP A 447 21.32 3.85 -1.90
N VAL A 448 22.63 3.78 -1.63
CA VAL A 448 23.21 3.69 -0.28
C VAL A 448 23.46 5.07 0.33
N ASP A 449 23.53 6.14 -0.47
CA ASP A 449 23.89 7.48 -0.01
C ASP A 449 22.85 8.58 -0.26
N GLY A 450 21.70 8.21 -0.79
CA GLY A 450 20.56 9.07 -1.03
C GLY A 450 20.77 10.05 -2.17
N ASP A 451 21.74 9.81 -3.08
CA ASP A 451 22.05 10.70 -4.19
C ASP A 451 21.17 10.48 -5.43
N GLY A 452 20.30 9.47 -5.38
CA GLY A 452 19.38 9.07 -6.43
C GLY A 452 19.92 7.99 -7.36
N ALA A 453 21.24 7.73 -7.35
CA ALA A 453 21.85 6.69 -8.16
C ALA A 453 21.92 5.40 -7.34
N ASP A 454 21.50 4.29 -7.95
CA ASP A 454 21.65 3.01 -7.30
C ASP A 454 23.14 2.62 -7.23
N ASP A 455 23.55 2.12 -6.08
CA ASP A 455 24.88 1.56 -5.86
C ASP A 455 24.84 0.05 -5.98
N ILE A 456 26.00 -0.57 -6.23
CA ILE A 456 26.11 -2.03 -6.32
C ILE A 456 26.83 -2.58 -5.10
N VAL A 457 26.16 -3.47 -4.37
CA VAL A 457 26.70 -4.14 -3.20
C VAL A 457 26.91 -5.63 -3.43
N LYS A 458 27.87 -6.21 -2.72
CA LYS A 458 28.11 -7.66 -2.73
C LYS A 458 28.67 -8.17 -1.40
N GLY A 459 28.68 -9.48 -1.27
CA GLY A 459 29.48 -10.18 -0.27
C GLY A 459 31.00 -10.17 -0.57
N ASN A 460 31.83 -10.20 0.49
CA ASN A 460 33.30 -10.06 0.49
C ASN A 460 33.86 -8.69 0.11
N THR A 461 35.10 -8.44 0.55
CA THR A 461 35.90 -7.25 0.24
C THR A 461 36.40 -7.22 -1.21
N PRO A 462 36.31 -6.07 -1.91
CA PRO A 462 35.57 -4.85 -1.54
C PRO A 462 34.05 -5.05 -1.73
N GLY A 463 33.23 -4.57 -0.81
CA GLY A 463 31.79 -4.90 -0.76
C GLY A 463 30.84 -3.90 -1.44
N LEU A 464 31.32 -2.71 -1.85
CA LEU A 464 30.49 -1.64 -2.40
C LEU A 464 31.17 -0.95 -3.59
N LEU A 465 30.43 -0.82 -4.69
CA LEU A 465 30.69 0.12 -5.77
C LEU A 465 29.62 1.21 -5.70
N GLN A 466 30.00 2.40 -5.25
CA GLN A 466 29.10 3.54 -5.27
C GLN A 466 29.06 4.12 -6.68
N SER A 467 27.88 4.33 -7.24
CA SER A 467 27.74 5.13 -8.44
C SER A 467 27.99 6.60 -8.11
N ASN A 468 28.46 7.38 -9.08
CA ASN A 468 28.53 8.84 -8.96
C ASN A 468 27.44 9.51 -9.83
N GLY A 469 26.46 8.75 -10.33
CA GLY A 469 25.40 9.22 -11.23
C GLY A 469 25.88 9.69 -12.61
N ASP A 470 27.14 9.45 -12.96
CA ASP A 470 27.75 9.92 -14.22
C ASP A 470 28.43 8.78 -15.01
N ARG A 471 27.94 7.55 -14.82
CA ARG A 471 28.49 6.31 -15.39
C ARG A 471 29.88 5.93 -14.87
N THR A 472 30.32 6.58 -13.79
CA THR A 472 31.54 6.24 -13.07
C THR A 472 31.20 5.69 -11.69
N PHE A 473 32.09 4.84 -11.17
CA PHE A 473 31.90 4.20 -9.88
C PHE A 473 33.10 4.43 -8.97
N THR A 474 32.82 4.68 -7.70
CA THR A 474 33.79 4.77 -6.62
C THR A 474 33.77 3.48 -5.81
N GLN A 475 34.89 2.75 -5.81
CA GLN A 475 35.01 1.52 -5.02
C GLN A 475 35.29 1.85 -3.55
N SER A 476 34.40 1.42 -2.65
CA SER A 476 34.52 1.62 -1.21
C SER A 476 34.95 0.34 -0.50
N THR A 477 35.80 0.49 0.52
CA THR A 477 36.19 -0.59 1.46
C THR A 477 35.51 -0.45 2.83
N ALA A 478 34.67 0.58 3.03
CA ALA A 478 34.00 0.82 4.32
C ALA A 478 32.96 -0.27 4.66
N SER A 479 32.60 -1.07 3.66
CA SER A 479 31.55 -2.08 3.63
C SER A 479 32.11 -3.51 3.51
N ASP A 480 33.22 -3.83 4.19
CA ASP A 480 33.77 -5.19 4.18
C ASP A 480 32.80 -6.21 4.79
N PHE A 481 31.98 -6.85 3.95
CA PHE A 481 31.03 -7.89 4.34
C PHE A 481 31.74 -9.25 4.37
N SER A 482 31.71 -9.93 5.52
CA SER A 482 32.18 -11.32 5.60
C SER A 482 31.18 -12.34 5.01
N GLY A 483 30.00 -11.86 4.61
CA GLY A 483 28.91 -12.65 4.07
C GLY A 483 29.11 -13.04 2.61
N GLN A 484 28.54 -14.19 2.22
CA GLN A 484 28.66 -14.76 0.87
C GLN A 484 27.39 -14.58 0.03
N GLN A 485 26.24 -14.47 0.69
CA GLN A 485 24.93 -14.11 0.12
C GLN A 485 24.40 -12.86 0.84
N LEU A 486 23.63 -12.05 0.12
CA LEU A 486 23.00 -10.82 0.62
C LEU A 486 21.49 -10.87 0.45
N ALA A 487 20.80 -10.07 1.25
CA ALA A 487 19.44 -9.60 1.02
C ALA A 487 19.36 -8.15 1.55
N LEU A 488 18.53 -7.33 0.92
CA LEU A 488 18.28 -5.95 1.33
C LEU A 488 17.02 -5.88 2.19
N ALA A 489 17.08 -5.15 3.30
CA ALA A 489 15.92 -4.97 4.17
C ALA A 489 16.12 -3.77 5.09
N ASP A 490 15.05 -3.08 5.50
CA ASP A 490 15.13 -2.10 6.58
C ASP A 490 15.10 -2.84 7.93
N ILE A 491 16.26 -3.02 8.55
CA ILE A 491 16.41 -3.88 9.73
C ILE A 491 16.05 -3.13 11.01
N ASP A 492 16.28 -1.82 11.07
CA ASP A 492 16.02 -1.00 12.26
C ASP A 492 14.75 -0.12 12.17
N GLY A 493 14.06 -0.16 11.03
CA GLY A 493 12.77 0.49 10.80
C GLY A 493 12.88 1.99 10.55
N ASP A 494 14.05 2.47 10.11
CA ASP A 494 14.31 3.88 9.87
C ASP A 494 13.92 4.36 8.45
N GLY A 495 13.49 3.43 7.60
CA GLY A 495 13.05 3.65 6.23
C GLY A 495 14.17 3.54 5.19
N VAL A 496 15.41 3.28 5.60
CA VAL A 496 16.55 3.06 4.71
C VAL A 496 16.86 1.58 4.62
N ARG A 497 17.23 1.12 3.41
CA ARG A 497 17.61 -0.29 3.24
C ARG A 497 18.98 -0.55 3.88
N ASP A 498 19.04 -1.63 4.64
CA ASP A 498 20.23 -2.22 5.21
C ASP A 498 20.62 -3.50 4.48
N ILE A 499 21.74 -4.08 4.90
CA ILE A 499 22.27 -5.31 4.32
C ILE A 499 22.24 -6.42 5.36
N VAL A 500 21.50 -7.49 5.05
CA VAL A 500 21.62 -8.78 5.74
C VAL A 500 22.45 -9.71 4.89
N GLY A 501 23.42 -10.37 5.52
CA GLY A 501 24.21 -11.41 4.89
C GLY A 501 24.48 -12.59 5.80
N ARG A 502 25.16 -13.58 5.25
CA ARG A 502 25.54 -14.78 5.99
C ARG A 502 26.94 -15.23 5.69
N ASN A 503 27.72 -15.50 6.75
CA ASN A 503 29.03 -16.11 6.65
C ASN A 503 28.95 -17.64 6.93
N ASN A 504 30.09 -18.33 6.96
CA ASN A 504 30.14 -19.80 7.11
C ASN A 504 29.51 -20.35 8.41
N ALA A 505 29.20 -19.52 9.41
CA ALA A 505 28.70 -19.98 10.71
C ALA A 505 27.61 -19.10 11.35
N THR A 506 27.46 -17.83 10.94
CA THR A 506 26.57 -16.85 11.55
C THR A 506 25.89 -15.95 10.52
N PHE A 507 24.74 -15.40 10.89
CA PHE A 507 24.21 -14.20 10.23
C PHE A 507 25.05 -12.99 10.60
N VAL A 508 25.16 -12.09 9.62
CA VAL A 508 25.79 -10.80 9.77
C VAL A 508 24.85 -9.76 9.19
N SER A 509 24.63 -8.67 9.90
CA SER A 509 23.88 -7.52 9.41
C SER A 509 24.76 -6.28 9.47
N ARG A 510 24.47 -5.33 8.59
CA ARG A 510 25.00 -3.98 8.66
C ARG A 510 23.88 -3.00 8.40
N ILE A 511 23.62 -2.18 9.41
CA ILE A 511 22.67 -1.08 9.37
C ILE A 511 23.33 0.10 8.67
N SER A 512 22.65 0.68 7.70
CA SER A 512 23.02 1.89 6.99
C SER A 512 23.06 3.04 7.99
N ASN A 513 24.13 3.84 7.96
CA ASN A 513 24.07 5.11 8.68
C ASN A 513 23.18 6.05 7.89
N THR A 514 22.26 6.71 8.58
CA THR A 514 21.32 7.60 7.93
C THR A 514 21.66 9.06 8.14
N GLN A 515 21.39 9.81 7.09
CA GLN A 515 21.39 11.26 7.07
C GLN A 515 20.00 11.73 6.68
N GLU A 516 19.61 12.89 7.20
CA GLU A 516 18.36 13.52 6.79
C GLU A 516 18.54 14.06 5.37
N VAL A 517 17.83 13.47 4.40
CA VAL A 517 17.85 13.92 3.00
C VAL A 517 16.49 14.51 2.65
N ALA A 518 16.55 15.75 2.16
CA ALA A 518 15.44 16.65 1.84
C ALA A 518 14.61 17.18 3.03
N SER A 519 14.72 18.50 3.25
CA SER A 519 13.68 19.29 3.90
C SER A 519 12.34 19.01 3.21
N PRO A 520 11.25 18.78 3.94
CA PRO A 520 9.99 18.44 3.30
C PRO A 520 9.59 19.54 2.32
N ALA A 521 9.33 19.16 1.07
CA ALA A 521 9.01 20.05 -0.02
C ALA A 521 7.80 20.89 0.38
N ARG A 522 8.03 22.18 0.53
CA ARG A 522 7.02 23.16 0.92
C ARG A 522 7.17 24.35 -0.01
N ILE A 523 6.06 25.01 -0.28
CA ILE A 523 6.10 26.30 -0.96
C ILE A 523 6.56 27.35 0.05
N GLU A 524 7.83 27.76 0.00
CA GLU A 524 8.40 28.86 0.80
C GLU A 524 8.54 30.16 0.01
N ALA A 525 8.82 31.26 0.70
CA ALA A 525 9.27 32.49 0.06
C ALA A 525 10.67 32.28 -0.57
N ILE A 526 10.84 32.74 -1.81
CA ILE A 526 12.07 32.60 -2.58
C ILE A 526 12.93 33.88 -2.52
N SER A 527 14.25 33.73 -2.60
CA SER A 527 15.19 34.87 -2.63
C SER A 527 16.49 34.50 -3.35
N GLY A 528 17.34 35.50 -3.63
CA GLY A 528 18.67 35.26 -4.21
C GLY A 528 18.70 34.89 -5.70
N ILE A 529 17.54 34.89 -6.37
CA ILE A 529 17.45 34.59 -7.81
C ILE A 529 17.75 35.87 -8.61
N HIS A 530 18.92 35.91 -9.25
CA HIS A 530 19.39 37.04 -10.06
C HIS A 530 19.79 36.59 -11.47
N MET A 531 19.73 37.52 -12.43
CA MET A 531 20.02 37.28 -13.86
C MET A 531 20.95 38.36 -14.45
N SER A 532 21.66 39.08 -13.58
CA SER A 532 22.45 40.25 -13.95
C SER A 532 23.72 39.88 -14.75
N THR A 533 24.26 38.68 -14.52
CA THR A 533 25.37 38.10 -15.27
C THR A 533 25.00 36.79 -15.98
N LEU A 534 25.86 36.33 -16.88
CA LEU A 534 25.69 35.03 -17.55
C LEU A 534 25.77 33.86 -16.56
N THR A 535 26.60 34.00 -15.51
CA THR A 535 26.72 32.98 -14.45
C THR A 535 25.47 32.97 -13.60
N ASP A 536 25.01 34.15 -13.14
CA ASP A 536 23.78 34.28 -12.33
C ASP A 536 22.58 33.67 -13.07
N ALA A 537 22.44 33.93 -14.39
CA ALA A 537 21.36 33.37 -15.18
C ALA A 537 21.37 31.83 -15.21
N ARG A 538 22.56 31.20 -15.30
CA ARG A 538 22.66 29.73 -15.28
C ARG A 538 22.37 29.14 -13.89
N GLU A 539 22.84 29.79 -12.84
CA GLU A 539 22.52 29.40 -11.46
C GLU A 539 21.01 29.57 -11.19
N ALA A 540 20.42 30.65 -11.68
CA ALA A 540 18.98 30.89 -11.59
C ALA A 540 18.15 29.82 -12.32
N GLN A 541 18.61 29.28 -13.46
CA GLN A 541 17.92 28.15 -14.12
C GLN A 541 17.82 26.93 -13.20
N SER A 542 18.93 26.54 -12.58
CA SER A 542 18.97 25.40 -11.66
C SER A 542 18.09 25.62 -10.43
N LEU A 543 18.17 26.80 -9.81
CA LEU A 543 17.35 27.16 -8.66
C LEU A 543 15.85 27.19 -9.00
N ILE A 544 15.46 27.76 -10.13
CA ILE A 544 14.06 27.83 -10.57
C ILE A 544 13.52 26.43 -10.86
N ASP A 545 14.31 25.55 -11.49
CA ASP A 545 13.88 24.18 -11.78
C ASP A 545 13.65 23.39 -10.48
N GLY A 546 14.51 23.52 -9.47
CA GLY A 546 14.28 22.92 -8.15
C GLY A 546 13.01 23.44 -7.45
N ILE A 547 12.75 24.75 -7.50
CA ILE A 547 11.51 25.34 -6.92
C ILE A 547 10.27 24.87 -7.70
N ILE A 548 10.37 24.70 -9.02
CA ILE A 548 9.28 24.13 -9.85
C ILE A 548 8.95 22.71 -9.37
N ASP A 549 9.96 21.91 -9.08
CA ASP A 549 9.78 20.54 -8.58
C ASP A 549 9.12 20.53 -7.20
N GLU A 550 9.53 21.41 -6.29
CA GLU A 550 8.87 21.60 -4.99
C GLU A 550 7.39 21.99 -5.14
N VAL A 551 7.06 22.96 -6.01
CA VAL A 551 5.67 23.37 -6.27
C VAL A 551 4.87 22.23 -6.89
N ASN A 552 5.44 21.48 -7.83
CA ASN A 552 4.77 20.33 -8.44
C ASN A 552 4.52 19.20 -7.43
N ALA A 553 5.47 18.92 -6.54
CA ALA A 553 5.32 17.94 -5.47
C ALA A 553 4.15 18.31 -4.56
N VAL A 554 4.08 19.57 -4.11
CA VAL A 554 2.97 20.08 -3.28
C VAL A 554 1.63 19.99 -4.03
N ARG A 555 1.58 20.32 -5.33
CA ARG A 555 0.36 20.17 -6.15
C ARG A 555 -0.07 18.71 -6.30
N GLY A 556 0.89 17.79 -6.42
CA GLY A 556 0.64 16.35 -6.38
C GLY A 556 -0.01 15.92 -5.07
N THR A 557 0.52 16.41 -3.93
CA THR A 557 -0.08 16.19 -2.60
C THR A 557 -1.49 16.76 -2.50
N ILE A 558 -1.73 17.98 -2.97
CA ILE A 558 -3.06 18.61 -2.98
C ILE A 558 -4.06 17.78 -3.79
N GLY A 559 -3.67 17.31 -4.99
CA GLY A 559 -4.51 16.46 -5.84
C GLY A 559 -4.85 15.11 -5.22
N ALA A 560 -3.87 14.46 -4.57
CA ALA A 560 -4.10 13.23 -3.81
C ALA A 560 -5.06 13.45 -2.63
N LEU A 561 -4.88 14.55 -1.88
CA LEU A 561 -5.77 14.95 -0.79
C LEU A 561 -7.18 15.25 -1.28
N GLN A 562 -7.35 15.97 -2.39
CA GLN A 562 -8.67 16.23 -3.00
C GLN A 562 -9.38 14.92 -3.35
N SER A 563 -8.66 13.97 -3.96
CA SER A 563 -9.21 12.66 -4.32
C SER A 563 -9.65 11.88 -3.08
N ARG A 564 -8.81 11.83 -2.04
CA ARG A 564 -9.09 11.14 -0.78
C ARG A 564 -10.27 11.76 -0.03
N VAL A 565 -10.30 13.09 0.09
CA VAL A 565 -11.40 13.81 0.76
C VAL A 565 -12.71 13.67 -0.03
N SER A 566 -12.66 13.69 -1.38
CA SER A 566 -13.84 13.47 -2.23
C SER A 566 -14.44 12.07 -2.04
N VAL A 567 -13.61 11.03 -1.95
CA VAL A 567 -14.06 9.66 -1.62
C VAL A 567 -14.66 9.61 -0.21
N ALA A 568 -14.00 10.23 0.77
CA ALA A 568 -14.52 10.31 2.13
C ALA A 568 -15.90 11.00 2.18
N VAL A 569 -16.09 12.13 1.49
CA VAL A 569 -17.39 12.83 1.39
C VAL A 569 -18.47 11.89 0.86
N LYS A 570 -18.20 11.17 -0.24
CA LYS A 570 -19.16 10.22 -0.82
C LYS A 570 -19.52 9.10 0.17
N ASN A 571 -18.54 8.54 0.86
CA ASN A 571 -18.76 7.49 1.85
C ASN A 571 -19.61 7.98 3.03
N LEU A 572 -19.33 9.17 3.56
CA LEU A 572 -20.14 9.73 4.65
C LEU A 572 -21.56 10.12 4.21
N GLN A 573 -21.74 10.53 2.96
CA GLN A 573 -23.07 10.77 2.39
C GLN A 573 -23.90 9.48 2.32
N ILE A 574 -23.31 8.40 1.80
CA ILE A 574 -23.94 7.07 1.76
C ILE A 574 -24.27 6.59 3.16
N ALA A 575 -23.36 6.75 4.12
CA ALA A 575 -23.60 6.39 5.52
C ALA A 575 -24.76 7.18 6.12
N ASN A 576 -24.78 8.50 5.94
CA ASN A 576 -25.87 9.36 6.40
C ASN A 576 -27.23 8.96 5.79
N GLU A 577 -27.28 8.72 4.47
CA GLU A 577 -28.49 8.25 3.79
C GLU A 577 -28.94 6.89 4.33
N SER A 578 -28.01 5.97 4.57
CA SER A 578 -28.28 4.63 5.10
C SER A 578 -28.84 4.69 6.52
N PHE A 579 -28.26 5.52 7.41
CA PHE A 579 -28.78 5.71 8.77
C PHE A 579 -30.14 6.41 8.78
N ALA A 580 -30.33 7.41 7.92
CA ALA A 580 -31.62 8.09 7.75
C ALA A 580 -32.70 7.13 7.23
N ALA A 581 -32.36 6.28 6.25
CA ALA A 581 -33.26 5.28 5.69
C ALA A 581 -33.59 4.17 6.70
N ALA A 582 -32.59 3.63 7.41
CA ALA A 582 -32.78 2.64 8.47
C ALA A 582 -33.71 3.18 9.57
N ARG A 583 -33.50 4.43 9.97
CA ARG A 583 -34.39 5.12 10.90
C ARG A 583 -35.80 5.25 10.35
N SER A 584 -35.97 5.64 9.08
CA SER A 584 -37.29 5.71 8.44
C SER A 584 -38.00 4.36 8.43
N GLN A 585 -37.30 3.27 8.10
CA GLN A 585 -37.87 1.93 8.06
C GLN A 585 -38.34 1.45 9.45
N ILE A 586 -37.59 1.76 10.51
CA ILE A 586 -38.02 1.48 11.89
C ILE A 586 -39.30 2.24 12.21
N LEU A 587 -39.36 3.54 11.88
CA LEU A 587 -40.54 4.37 12.10
C LEU A 587 -41.76 3.86 11.31
N ASP A 588 -41.57 3.45 10.06
CA ASP A 588 -42.64 2.94 9.20
C ASP A 588 -43.17 1.58 9.67
N LEU A 589 -42.28 0.66 10.07
CA LEU A 589 -42.65 -0.62 10.67
C LEU A 589 -43.45 -0.42 11.96
N ASP A 590 -43.04 0.57 12.75
CA ASP A 590 -43.70 0.98 13.98
C ASP A 590 -45.11 1.50 13.74
N VAL A 591 -45.28 2.40 12.76
CA VAL A 591 -46.59 2.92 12.35
C VAL A 591 -47.48 1.79 11.79
N ALA A 592 -46.93 0.88 10.98
CA ALA A 592 -47.68 -0.25 10.43
C ALA A 592 -48.16 -1.23 11.52
N SER A 593 -47.31 -1.56 12.48
CA SER A 593 -47.65 -2.44 13.62
C SER A 593 -48.72 -1.81 14.52
N GLU A 594 -48.61 -0.51 14.78
CA GLU A 594 -49.61 0.21 15.58
C GLU A 594 -50.95 0.32 14.84
N ALA A 595 -50.94 0.53 13.52
CA ALA A 595 -52.16 0.51 12.69
C ALA A 595 -52.84 -0.88 12.68
N ALA A 596 -52.06 -1.97 12.63
CA ALA A 596 -52.59 -3.33 12.75
C ALA A 596 -53.20 -3.60 14.13
N THR A 597 -52.56 -3.09 15.19
CA THR A 597 -53.05 -3.20 16.57
C THR A 597 -54.33 -2.39 16.77
N LEU A 598 -54.39 -1.17 16.23
CA LEU A 598 -55.60 -0.36 16.20
C LEU A 598 -56.75 -1.10 15.51
N THR A 599 -56.48 -1.71 14.35
CA THR A 599 -57.48 -2.49 13.59
C THR A 599 -57.98 -3.69 14.40
N ARG A 600 -57.06 -4.46 15.01
CA ARG A 600 -57.40 -5.59 15.89
C ARG A 600 -58.28 -5.14 17.05
N ASN A 601 -57.89 -4.08 17.74
CA ASN A 601 -58.61 -3.57 18.90
C ASN A 601 -59.99 -3.00 18.51
N THR A 602 -60.14 -2.47 17.28
CA THR A 602 -61.42 -2.00 16.73
C THR A 602 -62.36 -3.18 16.48
N ILE A 603 -61.85 -4.28 15.90
CA ILE A 603 -62.61 -5.52 15.70
C ILE A 603 -63.00 -6.13 17.06
N LEU A 604 -62.08 -6.17 18.02
CA LEU A 604 -62.35 -6.68 19.37
C LEU A 604 -63.38 -5.83 20.12
N GLN A 605 -63.36 -4.52 19.94
CA GLN A 605 -64.39 -3.63 20.48
C GLN A 605 -65.76 -3.96 19.88
N GLN A 606 -65.86 -4.05 18.55
CA GLN A 606 -67.12 -4.39 17.86
C GLN A 606 -67.65 -5.77 18.28
N ALA A 607 -66.77 -6.79 18.32
CA ALA A 607 -67.11 -8.13 18.77
C ALA A 607 -67.50 -8.15 20.26
N GLY A 608 -66.79 -7.39 21.11
CA GLY A 608 -67.09 -7.26 22.53
C GLY A 608 -68.46 -6.64 22.79
N VAL A 609 -68.87 -5.65 21.99
CA VAL A 609 -70.22 -5.06 22.03
C VAL A 609 -71.27 -6.09 21.62
N ALA A 610 -71.02 -6.87 20.55
CA ALA A 610 -71.93 -7.93 20.10
C ALA A 610 -72.07 -9.07 21.13
N VAL A 611 -70.96 -9.53 21.73
CA VAL A 611 -70.94 -10.57 22.76
C VAL A 611 -71.59 -10.06 24.05
N LEU A 612 -71.38 -8.79 24.42
CA LEU A 612 -72.07 -8.17 25.55
C LEU A 612 -73.59 -8.12 25.31
N ALA A 613 -74.01 -7.73 24.10
CA ALA A 613 -75.42 -7.75 23.72
C ALA A 613 -76.02 -9.16 23.80
N GLN A 614 -75.32 -10.18 23.29
CA GLN A 614 -75.72 -11.59 23.36
C GLN A 614 -75.77 -12.12 24.80
N ALA A 615 -74.74 -11.83 25.60
CA ALA A 615 -74.67 -12.25 27.00
C ALA A 615 -75.80 -11.63 27.84
N ASN A 616 -76.30 -10.46 27.46
CA ASN A 616 -77.46 -9.83 28.10
C ASN A 616 -78.80 -10.43 27.64
N GLN A 617 -78.87 -11.13 26.51
CA GLN A 617 -80.08 -11.80 26.03
C GLN A 617 -80.36 -13.14 26.72
N GLU A 618 -79.33 -13.92 27.08
CA GLU A 618 -79.50 -15.22 27.76
C GLU A 618 -80.30 -15.14 29.07
N PRO A 619 -79.99 -14.22 30.02
CA PRO A 619 -80.81 -14.06 31.22
C PRO A 619 -82.21 -13.54 30.92
N ALA A 620 -82.38 -12.71 29.87
CA ALA A 620 -83.68 -12.19 29.48
C ALA A 620 -84.59 -13.30 28.93
N LEU A 621 -84.05 -14.21 28.12
CA LEU A 621 -84.74 -15.41 27.64
C LEU A 621 -85.09 -16.35 28.80
N ALA A 622 -84.17 -16.56 29.74
CA ALA A 622 -84.42 -17.35 30.94
C ALA A 622 -85.50 -16.72 31.84
N LEU A 623 -85.55 -15.39 31.96
CA LEU A 623 -86.60 -14.67 32.70
C LEU A 623 -87.97 -14.82 32.04
N VAL A 624 -88.02 -14.81 30.70
CA VAL A 624 -89.26 -15.04 29.93
C VAL A 624 -89.76 -16.48 30.14
N LEU A 625 -88.87 -17.47 30.14
CA LEU A 625 -89.20 -18.88 30.41
C LEU A 625 -89.61 -19.17 31.87
N LEU A 626 -89.07 -18.42 32.84
CA LEU A 626 -89.45 -18.51 34.27
C LEU A 626 -90.70 -17.67 34.63
N GLY A 627 -91.11 -16.75 33.75
CA GLY A 627 -92.33 -15.95 33.88
C GLY A 627 -93.60 -16.63 33.34
N GLU A 628 -93.47 -17.80 32.71
CA GLU A 628 -94.58 -18.67 32.27
C GLU A 628 -94.77 -19.89 33.21
N ILE A 629 -94.86 -19.65 34.52
CA ILE A 629 -95.47 -20.61 35.47
C ILE A 629 -96.57 -19.90 36.26
#